data_AF-A0AAV2H9A3-F1
#
_entry.id   AF-A0AAV2H9A3-F1
#
_cell.length_a   1.000
_cell.length_b   1.000
_cell.length_c   1.000
_cell.angle_alpha   90.00
_cell.angle_beta   90.00
_cell.angle_gamma   90.00
#
_symmetry.space_group_name_H-M   'P 1'
#
loop_
_entity.id
_entity.type
_entity.pdbx_description
1 polymer ?
#
loop_
_entity_poly.entity_id
_entity_poly.type
_entity_poly.pdbx_seq_one_letter_code
_entity_poly.pdbx_strand_id
1 'polypeptide(L)'
;MTHFLLMSEEMTPAAIANFVLKLETRFKRPIGPERNYSATEDFCCCPTDVIYLTSDTVDSGGESTSSKPLIGLLIQGGPEDIDHVLALLRKNVPVIVVGGQGKAAGLLAFAYRAAQETYGTDSYEQYVKTELLNRLSETFPDQFRDNSLSRNQYRDKILQCVTYATQGDSALLTLVEKNTNFELKDLSKVILTAVLTCEFTTGIIRDQEELQSNMQLIIDWIQPELAVTEIFEKYSIDKFEIDEDQFEQVLLRPGREKFVELFLDRGFLLHKYLNHRRLEMLFERCVDKDFFVSICVERVLGEKV
;
A
#
# COMPACT_ATOMS: atom_id res chain seq x y z
N MET A 1 -7.94 -12.91 14.82
CA MET A 1 -7.78 -11.53 15.31
C MET A 1 -6.89 -11.55 16.53
N THR A 2 -5.98 -10.59 16.69
CA THR A 2 -4.97 -10.57 17.77
C THR A 2 -5.23 -9.49 18.82
N HIS A 3 -5.96 -8.42 18.49
CA HIS A 3 -6.26 -7.29 19.37
C HIS A 3 -7.68 -6.79 19.13
N PHE A 4 -8.33 -6.25 20.18
CA PHE A 4 -9.67 -5.67 20.12
C PHE A 4 -9.67 -4.28 20.76
N LEU A 5 -10.35 -3.33 20.12
CA LEU A 5 -10.66 -2.02 20.69
C LEU A 5 -12.15 -2.00 21.01
N LEU A 6 -12.48 -1.99 22.30
CA LEU A 6 -13.85 -1.93 22.78
C LEU A 6 -14.21 -0.46 23.01
N MET A 7 -15.20 0.02 22.25
CA MET A 7 -15.73 1.38 22.39
C MET A 7 -16.88 1.39 23.40
N SER A 8 -17.06 2.49 24.12
CA SER A 8 -18.18 2.65 25.05
C SER A 8 -19.53 2.54 24.33
N GLU A 9 -20.53 1.93 24.99
CA GLU A 9 -21.89 1.76 24.46
C GLU A 9 -22.59 3.10 24.19
N GLU A 10 -22.13 4.19 24.80
CA GLU A 10 -22.70 5.54 24.62
C GLU A 10 -22.27 6.22 23.31
N MET A 11 -21.32 5.65 22.57
CA MET A 11 -20.85 6.26 21.32
C MET A 11 -21.82 6.03 20.16
N THR A 12 -22.13 7.11 19.44
CA THR A 12 -22.91 7.02 18.20
C THR A 12 -22.10 6.35 17.09
N PRO A 13 -22.75 5.68 16.12
CA PRO A 13 -22.06 5.07 14.97
C PRO A 13 -21.17 6.06 14.21
N ALA A 14 -21.62 7.31 14.07
CA ALA A 14 -20.84 8.38 13.45
C ALA A 14 -19.56 8.74 14.24
N ALA A 15 -19.62 8.70 15.58
CA ALA A 15 -18.45 8.93 16.42
C ALA A 15 -17.42 7.80 16.28
N ILE A 16 -17.90 6.55 16.17
CA ILE A 16 -17.05 5.39 15.93
C ILE A 16 -16.37 5.50 14.56
N ALA A 17 -17.13 5.79 13.49
CA ALA A 17 -16.58 5.95 12.14
C ALA A 17 -15.51 7.06 12.08
N ASN A 18 -15.73 8.18 12.78
CA ASN A 18 -14.75 9.26 12.88
C ASN A 18 -13.49 8.83 13.65
N PHE A 19 -13.66 8.10 14.76
CA PHE A 19 -12.55 7.55 15.52
C PHE A 19 -11.70 6.60 14.67
N VAL A 20 -12.32 5.65 13.97
CA VAL A 20 -11.65 4.71 13.06
C VAL A 20 -10.84 5.47 12.01
N LEU A 21 -11.47 6.43 11.32
CA LEU A 21 -10.79 7.23 10.29
C LEU A 21 -9.60 8.02 10.85
N LYS A 22 -9.71 8.56 12.06
CA LYS A 22 -8.59 9.27 12.73
C LYS A 22 -7.44 8.32 13.07
N LEU A 23 -7.77 7.13 13.56
CA LEU A 23 -6.81 6.11 13.94
C LEU A 23 -6.06 5.58 12.72
N GLU A 24 -6.76 5.27 11.63
CA GLU A 24 -6.16 4.89 10.34
C GLU A 24 -5.22 5.98 9.81
N THR A 25 -5.66 7.24 9.85
CA THR A 25 -4.83 8.37 9.41
C THR A 25 -3.59 8.52 10.30
N ARG A 26 -3.70 8.23 11.60
CA ARG A 26 -2.57 8.33 12.53
C ARG A 26 -1.51 7.27 12.25
N PHE A 27 -1.91 6.07 11.81
CA PHE A 27 -1.01 4.98 11.47
C PHE A 27 -0.21 5.19 10.18
N LYS A 28 -0.57 6.17 9.35
CA LYS A 28 0.28 6.61 8.25
C LYS A 28 1.64 7.14 8.75
N ARG A 29 1.71 7.66 9.97
CA ARG A 29 2.94 8.17 10.57
C ARG A 29 3.41 7.27 11.70
N PRO A 30 4.72 7.13 11.91
CA PRO A 30 5.23 6.42 13.07
C PRO A 30 4.66 7.02 14.37
N ILE A 31 4.44 6.15 15.36
CA ILE A 31 3.97 6.52 16.69
C ILE A 31 5.19 6.49 17.60
N GLY A 32 5.57 7.65 18.15
CA GLY A 32 6.73 7.83 19.01
C GLY A 32 7.66 8.93 18.49
N PRO A 33 8.65 9.37 19.29
CA PRO A 33 9.73 10.20 18.79
C PRO A 33 10.42 9.49 17.62
N GLU A 34 10.81 10.23 16.58
CA GLU A 34 11.63 9.69 15.50
C GLU A 34 12.87 9.06 16.12
N ARG A 35 12.97 7.73 15.99
CA ARG A 35 14.25 7.08 16.20
C ARG A 35 15.06 7.44 14.98
N ASN A 36 16.00 8.36 15.13
CA ASN A 36 17.07 8.56 14.16
C ASN A 36 17.77 7.22 13.98
N TYR A 37 17.36 6.46 12.97
CA TYR A 37 18.22 5.42 12.42
C TYR A 37 19.28 6.17 11.63
N SER A 38 20.27 6.70 12.33
CA SER A 38 21.58 6.82 11.71
C SER A 38 21.94 5.41 11.24
N ALA A 39 22.34 5.30 9.98
CA ALA A 39 22.95 4.09 9.44
C ALA A 39 23.85 3.42 10.50
N THR A 40 23.79 2.09 10.56
CA THR A 40 24.37 1.16 11.54
C THR A 40 23.56 0.93 12.82
N GLU A 41 22.59 0.00 12.74
CA GLU A 41 22.29 -0.86 13.89
C GLU A 41 22.54 -2.32 13.50
N ASP A 42 23.71 -2.80 13.93
CA ASP A 42 24.00 -4.21 14.11
C ASP A 42 22.92 -4.82 15.03
N PHE A 43 22.14 -5.76 14.50
CA PHE A 43 21.33 -6.65 15.34
C PHE A 43 22.27 -7.61 16.07
N CYS A 44 22.77 -7.21 17.23
CA CYS A 44 23.36 -8.12 18.20
C CYS A 44 22.36 -8.35 19.33
N CYS A 45 21.87 -9.58 19.44
CA CYS A 45 21.13 -10.06 20.60
C CYS A 45 22.06 -10.05 21.82
N CYS A 46 21.64 -9.42 22.93
CA CYS A 46 21.84 -9.92 24.30
C CYS A 46 20.92 -9.18 25.29
N PRO A 47 20.44 -9.84 26.36
CA PRO A 47 19.48 -9.29 27.32
C PRO A 47 20.20 -8.57 28.47
N THR A 48 19.61 -7.51 29.04
CA THR A 48 19.45 -7.21 30.49
C THR A 48 19.01 -5.75 30.67
N ASP A 49 18.08 -5.53 31.59
CA ASP A 49 17.56 -4.25 32.09
C ASP A 49 18.63 -3.19 32.37
N VAL A 50 18.39 -1.92 31.97
CA VAL A 50 18.57 -0.69 32.79
C VAL A 50 17.83 0.49 32.12
N ILE A 51 16.96 1.16 32.88
CA ILE A 51 16.30 2.44 32.55
C ILE A 51 17.27 3.60 32.81
N TYR A 52 17.41 4.55 31.89
CA TYR A 52 17.75 5.94 32.23
C TYR A 52 16.97 6.96 31.38
N LEU A 53 16.49 8.00 32.06
CA LEU A 53 15.71 9.12 31.56
C LEU A 53 16.62 10.29 31.12
N THR A 54 16.10 11.02 30.13
CA THR A 54 16.24 12.47 29.84
C THR A 54 17.54 13.04 29.26
N SER A 55 17.44 13.75 28.13
CA SER A 55 17.51 15.23 28.12
C SER A 55 17.16 15.80 26.74
N ASP A 56 16.44 16.92 26.76
CA ASP A 56 15.98 17.70 25.61
C ASP A 56 17.15 18.27 24.80
N THR A 57 17.09 18.13 23.48
CA THR A 57 17.70 19.10 22.56
C THR A 57 16.76 19.36 21.38
N VAL A 58 16.47 20.63 21.18
CA VAL A 58 15.84 21.18 19.99
C VAL A 58 16.85 21.05 18.86
N ASP A 59 16.57 20.21 17.87
CA ASP A 59 17.35 20.20 16.64
C ASP A 59 16.44 20.18 15.42
N SER A 60 16.76 21.08 14.49
CA SER A 60 16.09 21.32 13.23
C SER A 60 16.87 20.56 12.16
N GLY A 61 16.45 19.33 11.84
CA GLY A 61 17.05 18.47 10.83
C GLY A 61 15.97 17.84 9.97
N GLY A 62 16.19 17.77 8.65
CA GLY A 62 15.21 17.32 7.66
C GLY A 62 14.64 15.94 8.00
N GLU A 63 13.34 15.91 8.27
CA GLU A 63 12.58 14.71 8.61
C GLU A 63 12.42 13.83 7.35
N SER A 64 13.16 12.73 7.26
CA SER A 64 12.80 11.63 6.36
C SER A 64 11.60 10.90 6.97
N THR A 65 10.41 11.51 6.88
CA THR A 65 9.19 10.93 7.45
C THR A 65 8.79 9.70 6.65
N SER A 66 9.24 8.52 7.07
CA SER A 66 8.78 7.23 6.53
C SER A 66 7.27 7.09 6.77
N SER A 67 6.49 7.51 5.78
CA SER A 67 5.04 7.41 5.79
C SER A 67 4.63 6.00 5.35
N LYS A 68 3.83 5.32 6.16
CA LYS A 68 3.29 4.00 5.82
C LYS A 68 2.10 4.16 4.86
N PRO A 69 2.07 3.42 3.73
CA PRO A 69 0.95 3.49 2.81
C PRO A 69 -0.31 2.95 3.47
N LEU A 70 -1.43 3.65 3.28
CA LEU A 70 -2.76 3.22 3.70
C LEU A 70 -3.58 2.99 2.44
N ILE A 71 -4.36 1.91 2.43
CA ILE A 71 -5.26 1.56 1.34
C ILE A 71 -6.59 1.07 1.91
N GLY A 72 -7.69 1.47 1.28
CA GLY A 72 -9.03 0.96 1.57
C GLY A 72 -9.37 -0.23 0.68
N LEU A 73 -10.01 -1.27 1.23
CA LEU A 73 -10.53 -2.39 0.45
C LEU A 73 -12.02 -2.56 0.74
N LEU A 74 -12.86 -2.34 -0.28
CA LEU A 74 -14.31 -2.51 -0.19
C LEU A 74 -14.75 -3.74 -0.98
N ILE A 75 -15.22 -4.76 -0.27
CA ILE A 75 -15.74 -6.00 -0.88
C ILE A 75 -17.28 -5.99 -0.88
N GLN A 76 -17.86 -5.68 0.26
CA GLN A 76 -19.29 -5.47 0.48
C GLN A 76 -19.42 -4.31 1.47
N GLY A 77 -20.59 -3.66 1.52
CA GLY A 77 -20.82 -2.62 2.52
C GLY A 77 -22.25 -2.10 2.52
N GLY A 78 -22.56 -1.36 3.57
CA GLY A 78 -23.76 -0.54 3.72
C GLY A 78 -23.51 0.93 3.36
N PRO A 79 -24.49 1.79 3.66
CA PRO A 79 -24.36 3.23 3.40
C PRO A 79 -23.23 3.88 4.21
N GLU A 80 -22.97 3.43 5.43
CA GLU A 80 -21.85 3.93 6.25
C GLU A 80 -20.48 3.69 5.59
N ASP A 81 -20.31 2.57 4.88
CA ASP A 81 -19.08 2.27 4.16
C ASP A 81 -18.87 3.21 2.95
N ILE A 82 -19.95 3.71 2.35
CA ILE A 82 -19.89 4.73 1.29
C ILE A 82 -19.34 6.04 1.88
N ASP A 83 -19.80 6.41 3.08
CA ASP A 83 -19.31 7.59 3.79
C ASP A 83 -17.84 7.46 4.15
N HIS A 84 -17.43 6.26 4.58
CA HIS A 84 -16.04 5.97 4.91
C HIS A 84 -15.15 6.03 3.67
N VAL A 85 -15.55 5.41 2.55
CA VAL A 85 -14.82 5.49 1.27
C VAL A 85 -14.69 6.92 0.79
N LEU A 86 -15.76 7.72 0.86
CA LEU A 86 -15.70 9.14 0.51
C LEU A 86 -14.69 9.90 1.37
N ALA A 87 -14.61 9.58 2.66
CA ALA A 87 -13.66 10.19 3.58
C ALA A 87 -12.21 9.78 3.31
N LEU A 88 -11.97 8.53 2.90
CA LEU A 88 -10.65 8.04 2.46
C LEU A 88 -10.19 8.75 1.18
N LEU A 89 -11.07 8.82 0.17
CA LEU A 89 -10.76 9.47 -1.12
C LEU A 89 -10.44 10.96 -0.94
N ARG A 90 -11.16 11.68 -0.07
CA ARG A 90 -10.86 13.08 0.29
C ARG A 90 -9.49 13.27 0.95
N LYS A 91 -8.90 12.21 1.51
CA LYS A 91 -7.57 12.20 2.13
C LYS A 91 -6.50 11.62 1.21
N ASN A 92 -6.77 11.51 -0.10
CA ASN A 92 -5.88 10.90 -1.08
C ASN A 92 -5.44 9.48 -0.67
N VAL A 93 -6.38 8.70 -0.12
CA VAL A 93 -6.15 7.28 0.17
C VAL A 93 -6.73 6.47 -0.97
N PRO A 94 -5.94 5.60 -1.63
CA PRO A 94 -6.46 4.74 -2.68
C PRO A 94 -7.46 3.73 -2.09
N VAL A 95 -8.51 3.44 -2.85
CA VAL A 95 -9.55 2.47 -2.49
C VAL A 95 -9.72 1.45 -3.60
N ILE A 96 -9.58 0.17 -3.25
CA ILE A 96 -9.89 -0.94 -4.13
C ILE A 96 -11.33 -1.35 -3.88
N VAL A 97 -12.13 -1.37 -4.95
CA VAL A 97 -13.51 -1.83 -4.91
C VAL A 97 -13.58 -3.16 -5.64
N VAL A 98 -14.04 -4.21 -4.95
CA VAL A 98 -14.29 -5.52 -5.57
C VAL A 98 -15.70 -5.53 -6.13
N GLY A 99 -15.82 -5.38 -7.46
CA GLY A 99 -17.07 -5.39 -8.21
C GLY A 99 -17.71 -6.78 -8.28
N GLY A 100 -19.04 -6.82 -8.25
CA GLY A 100 -19.84 -8.04 -8.26
C GLY A 100 -21.16 -7.85 -7.52
N GLN A 101 -21.58 -8.86 -6.73
CA GLN A 101 -22.83 -8.81 -5.95
C GLN A 101 -22.74 -8.06 -4.60
N GLY A 102 -21.74 -7.20 -4.42
CA GLY A 102 -21.63 -6.38 -3.21
C GLY A 102 -22.69 -5.27 -3.21
N LYS A 103 -23.29 -4.96 -2.05
CA LYS A 103 -24.28 -3.87 -1.89
C LYS A 103 -23.66 -2.49 -2.23
N ALA A 104 -22.98 -1.84 -1.27
CA ALA A 104 -22.30 -0.56 -1.52
C ALA A 104 -21.20 -0.67 -2.59
N ALA A 105 -20.43 -1.75 -2.59
CA ALA A 105 -19.37 -2.01 -3.56
C ALA A 105 -19.90 -2.06 -5.00
N GLY A 106 -21.05 -2.71 -5.22
CA GLY A 106 -21.67 -2.80 -6.55
C GLY A 106 -22.19 -1.45 -7.06
N LEU A 107 -22.71 -0.61 -6.16
CA LEU A 107 -23.13 0.76 -6.51
C LEU A 107 -21.94 1.63 -6.92
N LEU A 108 -20.84 1.59 -6.16
CA LEU A 108 -19.60 2.31 -6.47
C LEU A 108 -18.96 1.78 -7.77
N ALA A 109 -18.91 0.46 -7.95
CA ALA A 109 -18.40 -0.18 -9.15
C ALA A 109 -19.20 0.25 -10.40
N PHE A 110 -20.53 0.26 -10.30
CA PHE A 110 -21.41 0.74 -11.38
C PHE A 110 -21.12 2.21 -11.71
N ALA A 111 -21.08 3.08 -10.71
CA ALA A 111 -20.86 4.51 -10.91
C ALA A 111 -19.47 4.83 -11.47
N TYR A 112 -18.44 4.11 -11.01
CA TYR A 112 -17.07 4.28 -11.48
C TYR A 112 -16.89 3.82 -12.92
N ARG A 113 -17.43 2.64 -13.28
CA ARG A 113 -17.41 2.15 -14.66
C ARG A 113 -18.13 3.13 -15.60
N ALA A 114 -19.27 3.63 -15.13
CA ALA A 114 -20.04 4.59 -15.88
C ALA A 114 -19.26 5.88 -16.21
N ALA A 115 -18.48 6.38 -15.25
CA ALA A 115 -17.63 7.55 -15.48
C ALA A 115 -16.45 7.27 -16.43
N GLN A 116 -15.88 6.06 -16.43
CA GLN A 116 -14.79 5.72 -17.35
C GLN A 116 -15.25 5.60 -18.81
N GLU A 117 -16.49 5.13 -19.04
CA GLU A 117 -17.03 4.91 -20.38
C GLU A 117 -17.43 6.20 -21.11
N THR A 118 -17.47 7.36 -20.44
CA THR A 118 -18.15 8.55 -20.97
C THR A 118 -17.25 9.77 -21.10
N TYR A 119 -16.69 9.97 -22.29
CA TYR A 119 -16.23 11.28 -22.75
C TYR A 119 -17.40 12.03 -23.41
N GLY A 120 -18.20 12.71 -22.59
CA GLY A 120 -19.13 13.76 -23.01
C GLY A 120 -20.51 13.32 -23.49
N THR A 121 -21.53 13.36 -22.62
CA THR A 121 -22.91 13.77 -22.99
C THR A 121 -23.74 14.04 -21.72
N ASP A 122 -24.37 15.21 -21.61
CA ASP A 122 -25.28 15.55 -20.49
C ASP A 122 -26.44 14.55 -20.32
N SER A 123 -26.81 13.85 -21.41
CA SER A 123 -27.83 12.79 -21.39
C SER A 123 -27.39 11.54 -20.64
N TYR A 124 -26.09 11.27 -20.57
CA TYR A 124 -25.54 10.11 -19.87
C TYR A 124 -25.61 10.31 -18.35
N GLU A 125 -25.27 11.52 -17.90
CA GLU A 125 -25.29 11.86 -16.48
C GLU A 125 -26.70 11.74 -15.90
N GLN A 126 -27.72 12.15 -16.66
CA GLN A 126 -29.13 11.98 -16.28
C GLN A 126 -29.50 10.49 -16.14
N TYR A 127 -29.07 9.64 -17.08
CA TYR A 127 -29.31 8.20 -17.03
C TYR A 127 -28.65 7.55 -15.83
N VAL A 128 -27.36 7.82 -15.58
CA VAL A 128 -26.62 7.27 -14.44
C VAL A 128 -27.26 7.71 -13.13
N LYS A 129 -27.67 8.98 -13.00
CA LYS A 129 -28.34 9.47 -11.80
C LYS A 129 -29.65 8.74 -11.52
N THR A 130 -30.49 8.54 -12.55
CA THR A 130 -31.76 7.84 -12.39
C THR A 130 -31.55 6.36 -12.07
N GLU A 131 -30.66 5.69 -12.79
CA GLU A 131 -30.34 4.28 -12.57
C GLU A 131 -29.75 4.04 -11.17
N LEU A 132 -28.89 4.95 -10.70
CA LEU A 132 -28.30 4.85 -9.38
C LEU A 132 -29.34 5.02 -8.25
N LEU A 133 -30.35 5.87 -8.44
CA LEU A 133 -31.48 5.98 -7.48
C LEU A 133 -32.32 4.71 -7.43
N ASN A 134 -32.57 4.07 -8.57
CA ASN A 134 -33.30 2.79 -8.64
C ASN A 134 -32.51 1.71 -7.90
N ARG A 135 -31.23 1.54 -8.23
CA ARG A 135 -30.34 0.56 -7.58
C ARG A 135 -30.17 0.80 -6.09
N LEU A 136 -30.08 2.06 -5.63
CA LEU A 136 -30.05 2.39 -4.21
C LEU A 136 -31.30 1.87 -3.48
N SER A 137 -32.48 2.04 -4.10
CA SER A 137 -33.76 1.62 -3.54
C SER A 137 -33.89 0.10 -3.48
N GLU A 138 -33.36 -0.60 -4.49
CA GLU A 138 -33.34 -2.06 -4.56
C GLU A 138 -32.31 -2.67 -3.60
N THR A 139 -31.14 -2.05 -3.46
CA THR A 139 -30.03 -2.56 -2.65
C THR A 139 -30.26 -2.35 -1.16
N PHE A 140 -30.89 -1.23 -0.78
CA PHE A 140 -31.18 -0.88 0.62
C PHE A 140 -32.64 -0.40 0.77
N PRO A 141 -33.63 -1.31 0.62
CA PRO A 141 -35.04 -0.96 0.66
C PRO A 141 -35.44 -0.34 2.00
N ASP A 142 -34.92 -0.86 3.11
CA ASP A 142 -35.27 -0.42 4.47
C ASP A 142 -34.87 1.04 4.75
N GLN A 143 -33.83 1.55 4.08
CA GLN A 143 -33.27 2.88 4.34
C GLN A 143 -33.70 3.93 3.32
N PHE A 144 -33.96 3.51 2.07
CA PHE A 144 -34.14 4.46 0.97
C PHE A 144 -35.49 4.39 0.26
N ARG A 145 -36.33 3.38 0.48
CA ARG A 145 -37.62 3.25 -0.23
C ARG A 145 -38.58 4.41 0.03
N ASP A 146 -38.70 4.83 1.28
CA ASP A 146 -39.62 5.91 1.69
C ASP A 146 -38.91 7.24 1.95
N ASN A 147 -37.59 7.25 2.04
CA ASN A 147 -36.78 8.44 2.31
C ASN A 147 -36.05 8.93 1.05
N SER A 148 -36.76 9.71 0.23
CA SER A 148 -36.21 10.27 -1.02
C SER A 148 -35.06 11.24 -0.79
N LEU A 149 -35.04 11.94 0.35
CA LEU A 149 -34.00 12.89 0.71
C LEU A 149 -32.67 12.18 0.97
N SER A 150 -32.68 11.15 1.82
CA SER A 150 -31.48 10.32 2.07
C SER A 150 -31.00 9.62 0.81
N ARG A 151 -31.92 9.14 -0.04
CA ARG A 151 -31.58 8.50 -1.31
C ARG A 151 -30.81 9.45 -2.24
N ASN A 152 -31.29 10.69 -2.37
CA ASN A 152 -30.62 11.71 -3.17
C ASN A 152 -29.25 12.08 -2.59
N GLN A 153 -29.13 12.18 -1.27
CA GLN A 153 -27.85 12.44 -0.61
C GLN A 153 -26.82 11.33 -0.88
N TYR A 154 -27.20 10.06 -0.78
CA TYR A 154 -26.28 8.95 -1.06
C TYR A 154 -25.93 8.81 -2.53
N ARG A 155 -26.85 9.15 -3.44
CA ARG A 155 -26.53 9.30 -4.86
C ARG A 155 -25.42 10.34 -5.06
N ASP A 156 -25.58 11.51 -4.47
CA ASP A 156 -24.60 12.60 -4.61
C ASP A 156 -23.25 12.24 -3.97
N LYS A 157 -23.26 11.50 -2.85
CA LYS A 157 -22.03 10.98 -2.24
C LYS A 157 -21.31 9.98 -3.14
N ILE A 158 -22.03 9.05 -3.77
CA ILE A 158 -21.42 8.08 -4.71
C ILE A 158 -20.80 8.82 -5.91
N LEU A 159 -21.51 9.80 -6.47
CA LEU A 159 -20.97 10.62 -7.57
C LEU A 159 -19.74 11.43 -7.12
N GLN A 160 -19.74 11.94 -5.89
CA GLN A 160 -18.56 12.57 -5.31
C GLN A 160 -17.38 11.60 -5.19
N CYS A 161 -17.59 10.36 -4.74
CA CYS A 161 -16.53 9.35 -4.69
C CYS A 161 -15.88 9.17 -6.06
N VAL A 162 -16.69 9.03 -7.10
CA VAL A 162 -16.21 8.88 -8.48
C VAL A 162 -15.46 10.13 -8.95
N THR A 163 -15.96 11.32 -8.59
CA THR A 163 -15.30 12.58 -8.90
C THR A 163 -13.92 12.65 -8.24
N TYR A 164 -13.81 12.40 -6.93
CA TYR A 164 -12.51 12.36 -6.24
C TYR A 164 -11.59 11.27 -6.78
N ALA A 165 -12.15 10.13 -7.18
CA ALA A 165 -11.40 9.02 -7.74
C ALA A 165 -10.81 9.29 -9.13
N THR A 166 -11.33 10.27 -9.86
CA THR A 166 -10.97 10.64 -11.24
C THR A 166 -10.50 12.09 -11.36
N GLN A 167 -10.15 12.73 -10.23
CA GLN A 167 -9.70 14.11 -10.22
C GLN A 167 -8.31 14.23 -10.86
N GLY A 168 -8.24 14.95 -11.99
CA GLY A 168 -7.00 15.14 -12.73
C GLY A 168 -6.48 13.82 -13.30
N ASP A 169 -5.16 13.62 -13.25
CA ASP A 169 -4.56 12.35 -13.66
C ASP A 169 -4.73 11.25 -12.60
N SER A 170 -5.15 11.59 -11.37
CA SER A 170 -5.10 10.66 -10.23
C SER A 170 -6.13 9.53 -10.30
N ALA A 171 -5.66 8.29 -10.17
CA ALA A 171 -6.48 7.09 -10.08
C ALA A 171 -6.53 6.58 -8.63
N LEU A 172 -7.39 7.20 -7.81
CA LEU A 172 -7.55 6.82 -6.39
C LEU A 172 -8.52 5.65 -6.19
N LEU A 173 -9.23 5.21 -7.23
CA LEU A 173 -10.13 4.06 -7.15
C LEU A 173 -9.72 3.01 -8.18
N THR A 174 -9.51 1.77 -7.70
CA THR A 174 -9.23 0.62 -8.56
C THR A 174 -10.38 -0.37 -8.49
N LEU A 175 -10.96 -0.72 -9.63
CA LEU A 175 -12.05 -1.68 -9.72
C LEU A 175 -11.52 -3.08 -10.04
N VAL A 176 -11.84 -4.06 -9.21
CA VAL A 176 -11.51 -5.49 -9.42
C VAL A 176 -12.79 -6.26 -9.65
N GLU A 177 -12.99 -6.83 -10.84
CA GLU A 177 -14.20 -7.58 -11.15
C GLU A 177 -14.04 -9.07 -10.92
N LYS A 178 -14.94 -9.66 -10.13
CA LYS A 178 -14.93 -11.10 -9.83
C LYS A 178 -15.09 -12.01 -11.07
N ASN A 179 -15.63 -11.50 -12.18
CA ASN A 179 -15.82 -12.28 -13.42
C ASN A 179 -14.58 -12.33 -14.32
N THR A 180 -13.52 -11.60 -13.99
CA THR A 180 -12.23 -11.76 -14.66
C THR A 180 -11.49 -12.96 -14.06
N ASN A 181 -10.49 -13.53 -14.75
CA ASN A 181 -9.62 -14.61 -14.24
C ASN A 181 -8.75 -14.16 -13.05
N PHE A 182 -9.29 -13.34 -12.15
CA PHE A 182 -8.64 -12.80 -11.00
C PHE A 182 -8.49 -13.89 -9.95
N GLU A 183 -7.29 -14.47 -9.88
CA GLU A 183 -6.95 -15.36 -8.79
C GLU A 183 -6.65 -14.54 -7.53
N LEU A 184 -6.94 -15.07 -6.35
CA LEU A 184 -6.56 -14.43 -5.08
C LEU A 184 -5.05 -14.13 -5.00
N LYS A 185 -4.23 -14.82 -5.78
CA LYS A 185 -2.79 -14.60 -5.91
C LYS A 185 -2.44 -13.24 -6.51
N ASP A 186 -3.34 -12.65 -7.29
CA ASP A 186 -3.14 -11.36 -7.94
C ASP A 186 -3.57 -10.19 -7.04
N LEU A 187 -4.19 -10.46 -5.89
CA LEU A 187 -4.63 -9.41 -4.97
C LEU A 187 -3.46 -8.61 -4.41
N SER A 188 -2.33 -9.25 -4.12
CA SER A 188 -1.12 -8.56 -3.69
C SER A 188 -0.61 -7.60 -4.77
N LYS A 189 -0.62 -8.04 -6.03
CA LYS A 189 -0.27 -7.22 -7.19
C LYS A 189 -1.20 -6.02 -7.31
N VAL A 190 -2.52 -6.22 -7.22
CA VAL A 190 -3.48 -5.10 -7.30
C VAL A 190 -3.34 -4.12 -6.15
N ILE A 191 -3.17 -4.61 -4.92
CA ILE A 191 -2.94 -3.76 -3.73
C ILE A 191 -1.71 -2.88 -3.96
N LEU A 192 -0.60 -3.49 -4.38
CA LEU A 192 0.64 -2.79 -4.59
C LEU A 192 0.54 -1.79 -5.76
N THR A 193 -0.04 -2.17 -6.89
CA THR A 193 -0.29 -1.27 -8.02
C THR A 193 -1.14 -0.07 -7.61
N ALA A 194 -2.19 -0.26 -6.80
CA ALA A 194 -3.05 0.83 -6.36
C ALA A 194 -2.33 1.83 -5.44
N VAL A 195 -1.45 1.35 -4.54
CA VAL A 195 -0.60 2.22 -3.71
C VAL A 195 0.36 3.01 -4.59
N LEU A 196 1.13 2.32 -5.44
CA LEU A 196 2.13 2.93 -6.30
C LEU A 196 1.51 3.97 -7.25
N THR A 197 0.41 3.61 -7.92
CA THR A 197 -0.30 4.51 -8.84
C THR A 197 -0.76 5.77 -8.09
N CYS A 198 -1.35 5.62 -6.90
CA CYS A 198 -1.78 6.77 -6.11
C CYS A 198 -0.63 7.75 -5.82
N GLU A 199 0.52 7.26 -5.36
CA GLU A 199 1.67 8.08 -5.00
C GLU A 199 2.30 8.79 -6.21
N PHE A 200 2.39 8.09 -7.34
CA PHE A 200 2.85 8.69 -8.60
C PHE A 200 1.96 9.82 -9.07
N THR A 201 0.65 9.63 -8.95
CA THR A 201 -0.29 10.55 -9.60
C THR A 201 -0.72 11.73 -8.73
N THR A 202 -0.57 11.61 -7.41
CA THR A 202 -0.77 12.73 -6.49
C THR A 202 0.43 13.68 -6.45
N GLY A 203 1.48 13.41 -7.25
CA GLY A 203 2.72 14.17 -7.27
C GLY A 203 3.39 14.19 -5.90
N ILE A 204 3.19 13.13 -5.11
CA ILE A 204 3.86 12.92 -3.83
C ILE A 204 5.33 12.59 -4.13
N ILE A 205 5.57 11.80 -5.17
CA ILE A 205 6.93 11.42 -5.62
C ILE A 205 7.62 12.59 -6.29
N ARG A 206 8.31 13.35 -5.43
CA ARG A 206 9.14 14.50 -5.78
C ARG A 206 10.62 14.18 -5.66
N ASP A 207 10.95 13.16 -4.87
CA ASP A 207 12.30 12.86 -4.41
C ASP A 207 12.69 11.39 -4.61
N GLN A 208 14.00 11.14 -4.71
CA GLN A 208 14.55 9.79 -4.87
C GLN A 208 14.20 8.88 -3.67
N GLU A 209 14.03 9.43 -2.47
CA GLU A 209 13.74 8.68 -1.23
C GLU A 209 12.40 7.95 -1.29
N GLU A 210 11.37 8.55 -1.89
CA GLU A 210 10.07 7.90 -2.05
C GLU A 210 10.13 6.79 -3.09
N LEU A 211 10.93 6.97 -4.14
CA LEU A 211 11.16 5.92 -5.13
C LEU A 211 11.92 4.72 -4.52
N GLN A 212 12.89 4.98 -3.64
CA GLN A 212 13.56 3.93 -2.86
C GLN A 212 12.57 3.23 -1.92
N SER A 213 11.68 3.97 -1.26
CA SER A 213 10.63 3.39 -0.40
C SER A 213 9.69 2.49 -1.20
N ASN A 214 9.35 2.88 -2.43
CA ASN A 214 8.51 2.10 -3.32
C ASN A 214 9.21 0.84 -3.82
N MET A 215 10.50 0.92 -4.13
CA MET A 215 11.29 -0.28 -4.41
C MET A 215 11.34 -1.23 -3.22
N GLN A 216 11.57 -0.70 -2.02
CA GLN A 216 11.56 -1.49 -0.79
C GLN A 216 10.23 -2.23 -0.61
N LEU A 217 9.10 -1.55 -0.84
CA LEU A 217 7.78 -2.17 -0.77
C LEU A 217 7.61 -3.30 -1.80
N ILE A 218 8.11 -3.11 -3.03
CA ILE A 218 8.05 -4.13 -4.09
C ILE A 218 8.91 -5.36 -3.73
N ILE A 219 10.10 -5.15 -3.16
CA ILE A 219 10.99 -6.21 -2.66
C ILE A 219 10.35 -6.98 -1.51
N ASP A 220 9.68 -6.28 -0.59
CA ASP A 220 9.01 -6.89 0.56
C ASP A 220 7.82 -7.75 0.12
N TRP A 221 7.10 -7.33 -0.93
CA TRP A 221 5.93 -8.04 -1.47
C TRP A 221 6.26 -9.06 -2.58
N ILE A 222 7.54 -9.20 -2.94
CA ILE A 222 8.06 -10.17 -3.92
C ILE A 222 7.36 -10.03 -5.29
N GLN A 223 7.25 -8.80 -5.81
CA GLN A 223 6.58 -8.51 -7.09
C GLN A 223 7.55 -7.90 -8.13
N PRO A 224 8.52 -8.65 -8.67
CA PRO A 224 9.56 -8.11 -9.56
C PRO A 224 9.00 -7.54 -10.86
N GLU A 225 7.88 -8.07 -11.35
CA GLU A 225 7.18 -7.55 -12.54
C GLU A 225 6.73 -6.10 -12.33
N LEU A 226 6.28 -5.75 -11.12
CA LEU A 226 5.85 -4.39 -10.81
C LEU A 226 7.02 -3.41 -10.78
N ALA A 227 8.22 -3.85 -10.37
CA ALA A 227 9.41 -2.98 -10.41
C ALA A 227 9.70 -2.50 -11.85
N VAL A 228 9.53 -3.39 -12.84
CA VAL A 228 9.68 -3.06 -14.26
C VAL A 228 8.66 -2.01 -14.70
N THR A 229 7.37 -2.30 -14.51
CA THR A 229 6.30 -1.47 -15.06
C THR A 229 6.08 -0.17 -14.30
N GLU A 230 6.19 -0.20 -12.98
CA GLU A 230 5.82 0.93 -12.12
C GLU A 230 6.99 1.85 -11.80
N ILE A 231 8.23 1.35 -11.85
CA ILE A 231 9.41 2.17 -11.53
C ILE A 231 10.29 2.35 -12.75
N PHE A 232 10.85 1.28 -13.32
CA PHE A 232 11.83 1.41 -14.41
C PHE A 232 11.25 1.92 -15.73
N GLU A 233 9.96 1.70 -16.02
CA GLU A 233 9.30 2.22 -17.22
C GLU A 233 8.74 3.63 -17.02
N LYS A 234 8.20 3.94 -15.83
CA LYS A 234 7.64 5.25 -15.51
C LYS A 234 8.72 6.29 -15.21
N TYR A 235 9.85 5.87 -14.64
CA TYR A 235 11.02 6.70 -14.38
C TYR A 235 12.10 6.36 -15.40
N SER A 236 12.67 7.38 -16.04
CA SER A 236 13.84 7.17 -16.90
C SER A 236 14.95 6.51 -16.09
N ILE A 237 15.42 5.36 -16.56
CA ILE A 237 16.45 4.49 -15.96
C ILE A 237 17.69 5.28 -15.53
N ASP A 238 18.02 6.36 -16.24
CA ASP A 238 19.20 7.21 -16.00
C ASP A 238 19.16 8.00 -14.67
N LYS A 239 18.06 7.96 -13.91
CA LYS A 239 17.89 8.72 -12.65
C LYS A 239 17.72 7.86 -11.40
N PHE A 240 17.49 6.56 -11.55
CA PHE A 240 17.25 5.67 -10.42
C PHE A 240 18.40 4.67 -10.27
N GLU A 241 19.21 4.86 -9.23
CA GLU A 241 20.23 3.91 -8.83
C GLU A 241 19.65 2.99 -7.74
N ILE A 242 19.87 1.69 -7.89
CA ILE A 242 19.46 0.69 -6.89
C ILE A 242 20.41 0.80 -5.70
N ASP A 243 19.85 0.91 -4.50
CA ASP A 243 20.63 0.98 -3.27
C ASP A 243 21.33 -0.36 -2.96
N GLU A 244 22.54 -0.28 -2.44
CA GLU A 244 23.33 -1.46 -2.06
C GLU A 244 22.65 -2.25 -0.95
N ASP A 245 21.96 -1.56 -0.04
CA ASP A 245 21.20 -2.16 1.06
C ASP A 245 19.97 -2.93 0.56
N GLN A 246 19.31 -2.45 -0.52
CA GLN A 246 18.22 -3.17 -1.17
C GLN A 246 18.72 -4.43 -1.87
N PHE A 247 19.86 -4.33 -2.55
CA PHE A 247 20.50 -5.48 -3.19
C PHE A 247 20.88 -6.55 -2.15
N GLU A 248 21.45 -6.13 -1.01
CA GLU A 248 21.77 -7.02 0.11
C GLU A 248 20.51 -7.73 0.64
N GLN A 249 19.41 -7.01 0.86
CA GLN A 249 18.15 -7.61 1.32
C GLN A 249 17.58 -8.63 0.33
N VAL A 250 17.72 -8.38 -0.97
CA VAL A 250 17.31 -9.32 -2.02
C VAL A 250 18.13 -10.60 -1.97
N LEU A 251 19.45 -10.51 -1.71
CA LEU A 251 20.32 -11.69 -1.59
C LEU A 251 20.04 -12.50 -0.31
N LEU A 252 19.81 -11.82 0.81
CA LEU A 252 19.68 -12.47 2.12
C LEU A 252 18.33 -13.16 2.33
N ARG A 253 17.28 -12.76 1.60
CA ARG A 253 15.93 -13.27 1.82
C ARG A 253 15.49 -14.21 0.68
N PRO A 254 14.87 -15.35 0.99
CA PRO A 254 14.51 -16.35 -0.01
C PRO A 254 13.45 -15.87 -1.00
N GLY A 255 13.42 -16.47 -2.20
CA GLY A 255 12.37 -16.27 -3.20
C GLY A 255 12.49 -14.96 -4.01
N ARG A 256 13.67 -14.36 -4.03
CA ARG A 256 13.93 -13.06 -4.69
C ARG A 256 14.97 -13.17 -5.81
N GLU A 257 15.19 -14.36 -6.35
CA GLU A 257 16.22 -14.59 -7.39
C GLU A 257 15.94 -13.74 -8.65
N LYS A 258 14.66 -13.60 -9.00
CA LYS A 258 14.21 -12.74 -10.11
C LYS A 258 14.57 -11.26 -9.92
N PHE A 259 14.67 -10.77 -8.68
CA PHE A 259 15.14 -9.40 -8.42
C PHE A 259 16.63 -9.27 -8.66
N VAL A 260 17.43 -10.31 -8.35
CA VAL A 260 18.87 -10.32 -8.65
C VAL A 260 19.08 -10.20 -10.15
N GLU A 261 18.39 -11.02 -10.94
CA GLU A 261 18.43 -10.95 -12.40
C GLU A 261 18.03 -9.55 -12.89
N LEU A 262 16.89 -9.03 -12.40
CA LEU A 262 16.41 -7.70 -12.76
C LEU A 262 17.41 -6.59 -12.43
N PHE A 263 18.05 -6.63 -11.26
CA PHE A 263 18.99 -5.60 -10.83
C PHE A 263 20.28 -5.62 -11.66
N LEU A 264 20.78 -6.82 -11.98
CA LEU A 264 21.95 -6.96 -12.86
C LEU A 264 21.64 -6.48 -14.28
N ASP A 265 20.47 -6.81 -14.82
CA ASP A 265 20.02 -6.37 -16.15
C ASP A 265 19.85 -4.84 -16.24
N ARG A 266 19.48 -4.20 -15.13
CA ARG A 266 19.34 -2.74 -15.02
C ARG A 266 20.64 -2.01 -14.67
N GLY A 267 21.77 -2.72 -14.69
CA GLY A 267 23.11 -2.10 -14.62
C GLY A 267 23.71 -2.04 -13.21
N PHE A 268 23.18 -2.81 -12.24
CA PHE A 268 23.81 -2.91 -10.92
C PHE A 268 25.22 -3.50 -11.03
N LEU A 269 26.22 -2.75 -10.56
CA LEU A 269 27.63 -3.10 -10.72
C LEU A 269 28.09 -4.04 -9.60
N LEU A 270 27.90 -5.35 -9.80
CA LEU A 270 28.25 -6.37 -8.82
C LEU A 270 29.71 -6.27 -8.32
N HIS A 271 30.65 -5.91 -9.20
CA HIS A 271 32.06 -5.78 -8.84
C HIS A 271 32.36 -4.60 -7.90
N LYS A 272 31.49 -3.58 -7.86
CA LYS A 272 31.61 -2.47 -6.89
C LYS A 272 31.00 -2.87 -5.56
N TYR A 273 29.88 -3.58 -5.61
CA TYR A 273 29.17 -4.03 -4.42
C TYR A 273 29.98 -5.10 -3.66
N LEU A 274 30.52 -6.11 -4.35
CA LEU A 274 31.08 -7.30 -3.71
C LEU A 274 32.55 -7.09 -3.30
N ASN A 275 32.80 -7.14 -2.00
CA ASN A 275 34.14 -7.15 -1.41
C ASN A 275 34.27 -8.29 -0.39
N HIS A 276 35.48 -8.54 0.10
CA HIS A 276 35.74 -9.65 1.04
C HIS A 276 34.82 -9.60 2.28
N ARG A 277 34.68 -8.41 2.88
CA ARG A 277 33.86 -8.20 4.08
C ARG A 277 32.36 -8.45 3.81
N ARG A 278 31.84 -7.98 2.68
CA ARG A 278 30.45 -8.21 2.30
C ARG A 278 30.18 -9.67 1.97
N LEU A 279 31.12 -10.35 1.32
CA LEU A 279 31.00 -11.77 1.02
C LEU A 279 30.94 -12.60 2.31
N GLU A 280 31.83 -12.32 3.27
CA GLU A 280 31.82 -12.95 4.60
C GLU A 280 30.48 -12.72 5.30
N MET A 281 30.00 -11.47 5.34
CA MET A 281 28.71 -11.10 5.91
C MET A 281 27.52 -11.82 5.26
N LEU A 282 27.53 -11.99 3.92
CA LEU A 282 26.48 -12.73 3.21
C LEU A 282 26.44 -14.20 3.64
N PHE A 283 27.60 -14.84 3.84
CA PHE A 283 27.66 -16.21 4.35
C PHE A 283 27.22 -16.31 5.81
N GLU A 284 27.60 -15.35 6.65
CA GLU A 284 27.20 -15.32 8.06
C GLU A 284 25.70 -15.07 8.27
N ARG A 285 25.08 -14.29 7.38
CA ARG A 285 23.66 -13.88 7.48
C ARG A 285 22.73 -14.70 6.61
N CYS A 286 23.25 -15.64 5.82
CA CYS A 286 22.44 -16.55 5.03
C CYS A 286 21.44 -17.30 5.93
N VAL A 287 20.21 -17.43 5.45
CA VAL A 287 19.13 -18.15 6.16
C VAL A 287 19.45 -19.64 6.28
N ASP A 288 20.01 -20.23 5.22
CA ASP A 288 20.47 -21.61 5.21
C ASP A 288 21.99 -21.67 5.42
N LYS A 289 22.36 -21.79 6.69
CA LYS A 289 23.76 -22.02 7.09
C LYS A 289 24.15 -23.48 6.98
N ASP A 290 23.17 -24.39 6.95
CA ASP A 290 23.43 -25.82 6.96
C ASP A 290 24.18 -26.24 5.71
N PHE A 291 23.83 -25.67 4.54
CA PHE A 291 24.60 -25.89 3.32
C PHE A 291 26.07 -25.47 3.49
N PHE A 292 26.33 -24.26 3.97
CA PHE A 292 27.70 -23.75 4.09
C PHE A 292 28.51 -24.47 5.17
N VAL A 293 27.92 -24.69 6.35
CA VAL A 293 28.56 -25.37 7.46
C VAL A 293 28.85 -26.83 7.10
N SER A 294 27.86 -27.57 6.60
CA SER A 294 28.04 -29.01 6.31
C SER A 294 28.90 -29.28 5.08
N ILE A 295 28.81 -28.47 4.03
CA ILE A 295 29.55 -28.70 2.77
C ILE A 295 30.88 -27.95 2.78
N CYS A 296 30.88 -26.65 3.06
CA CYS A 296 32.09 -25.84 2.93
C CYS A 296 33.01 -25.99 4.14
N VAL A 297 32.47 -25.91 5.36
CA VAL A 297 33.30 -25.93 6.58
C VAL A 297 33.70 -27.36 6.97
N GLU A 298 32.72 -28.25 7.16
CA GLU A 298 32.98 -29.62 7.62
C GLU A 298 33.65 -30.49 6.55
N ARG A 299 33.23 -30.35 5.29
CA ARG A 299 33.66 -31.28 4.22
C ARG A 299 34.85 -30.80 3.41
N VAL A 300 34.90 -29.51 3.07
CA VAL A 300 35.98 -28.95 2.22
C VAL A 300 37.14 -28.43 3.07
N LEU A 301 36.86 -27.72 4.16
CA LEU A 301 37.90 -27.17 5.04
C LEU A 301 38.31 -28.15 6.16
N GLY A 302 37.48 -29.14 6.47
CA GLY A 302 37.78 -30.15 7.49
C GLY A 302 37.77 -29.61 8.91
N GLU A 303 37.24 -28.41 9.11
CA GLU A 303 37.05 -27.79 10.42
C GLU A 303 35.76 -28.33 11.05
N LYS A 304 35.84 -28.78 12.30
CA LYS A 304 34.65 -29.15 13.07
C LYS A 304 34.09 -27.88 13.70
N VAL A 305 32.88 -27.49 13.29
CA VAL A 305 32.10 -26.41 13.91
C VAL A 305 31.46 -26.92 15.21
#